data_AF-A0A392R2P6-F1
#
_entry.id   AF-A0A392R2P6-F1
#
_cell.length_a   1.000
_cell.length_b   1.000
_cell.length_c   1.000
_cell.angle_alpha   90.00
_cell.angle_beta   90.00
_cell.angle_gamma   90.00
#
_symmetry.space_group_name_H-M   'P 1'
#
loop_
_entity.id
_entity.type
_entity.pdbx_description
1 polymer ?
#
loop_
_entity_poly.entity_id
_entity_poly.type
_entity_poly.pdbx_seq_one_letter_code
_entity_poly.pdbx_strand_id
1 'polypeptide(L)'
;MDYTLIHTGFQVFSCYGQYFCLHFETFQLGTAPVYIAFLRFMGDDSEAKKYSYSLEVGGNGRKMVWQGVPRSIRESHSNIRDSFDGLIIQRNMALFFSGGDRKELKLRVTGRIWKEQ
;
A
#
# COMPACT_ATOMS: atom_id res chain seq x y z
N MET A 1 -13.77 3.92 -2.09
CA MET A 1 -13.56 4.00 -0.64
C MET A 1 -12.16 4.54 -0.40
N ASP A 2 -12.03 5.62 0.37
CA ASP A 2 -10.73 6.16 0.76
C ASP A 2 -10.35 5.60 2.15
N TYR A 3 -9.08 5.22 2.36
CA TYR A 3 -8.57 4.70 3.65
C TYR A 3 -7.24 5.37 4.05
N THR A 4 -6.76 5.16 5.29
CA THR A 4 -5.55 5.79 5.83
C THR A 4 -4.80 4.85 6.80
N LEU A 5 -3.52 4.59 6.52
CA LEU A 5 -2.58 3.94 7.47
C LEU A 5 -1.59 4.97 8.03
N ILE A 6 -1.26 4.84 9.33
CA ILE A 6 -0.35 5.73 10.08
C ILE A 6 0.88 4.97 10.62
N HIS A 7 0.81 3.65 10.79
CA HIS A 7 1.89 2.81 11.31
C HIS A 7 2.03 1.49 10.53
N THR A 8 3.20 0.84 10.62
CA THR A 8 3.44 -0.49 10.03
C THR A 8 2.43 -1.49 10.58
N GLY A 9 1.80 -2.24 9.69
CA GLY A 9 0.75 -3.18 10.04
C GLY A 9 -0.10 -3.54 8.84
N PHE A 10 -1.27 -4.10 9.11
CA PHE A 10 -2.28 -4.36 8.11
C PHE A 10 -3.63 -3.82 8.56
N GLN A 11 -4.48 -3.47 7.60
CA GLN A 11 -5.84 -3.05 7.86
C GLN A 11 -6.78 -3.74 6.87
N VAL A 12 -7.89 -4.26 7.40
CA VAL A 12 -8.93 -4.92 6.60
C VAL A 12 -10.08 -3.95 6.37
N PHE A 13 -10.58 -3.90 5.14
CA PHE A 13 -11.70 -3.07 4.74
C PHE A 13 -12.70 -3.88 3.94
N SER A 14 -13.97 -3.47 4.00
CA SER A 14 -15.03 -4.02 3.16
C SER A 14 -15.40 -3.02 2.06
N CYS A 15 -15.45 -3.47 0.80
CA CYS A 15 -15.88 -2.67 -0.34
C CYS A 15 -16.52 -3.58 -1.40
N TYR A 16 -17.60 -3.14 -2.05
CA TYR A 16 -18.35 -3.95 -3.04
C TYR A 16 -18.77 -5.36 -2.55
N GLY A 17 -19.04 -5.50 -1.23
CA GLY A 17 -19.37 -6.78 -0.62
C GLY A 17 -18.19 -7.75 -0.48
N GLN A 18 -16.96 -7.30 -0.74
CA GLN A 18 -15.73 -8.07 -0.62
C GLN A 18 -14.80 -7.47 0.44
N TYR A 19 -13.81 -8.24 0.88
CA TYR A 19 -12.82 -7.80 1.85
C TYR A 19 -11.44 -7.63 1.22
N PHE A 20 -10.74 -6.57 1.63
CA PHE A 20 -9.40 -6.23 1.15
C PHE A 20 -8.49 -5.98 2.35
N CYS A 21 -7.24 -6.40 2.24
CA CYS A 21 -6.20 -6.22 3.25
C CYS A 21 -5.12 -5.28 2.71
N LEU A 22 -5.02 -4.08 3.27
CA LEU A 22 -3.90 -3.19 3.02
C LEU A 22 -2.74 -3.59 3.91
N HIS A 23 -1.58 -3.82 3.32
CA HIS A 23 -0.33 -4.04 4.04
C HIS A 23 0.53 -2.79 3.95
N PHE A 24 1.19 -2.47 5.06
CA PHE A 24 2.26 -1.49 5.12
C PHE A 24 3.38 -2.02 6.02
N GLU A 25 4.54 -2.30 5.45
CA GLU A 25 5.67 -2.86 6.18
C GLU A 25 6.99 -2.20 5.80
N THR A 26 8.01 -2.41 6.62
CA THR A 26 9.39 -2.01 6.33
C THR A 26 10.22 -3.23 5.97
N PHE A 27 11.13 -3.09 5.03
CA PHE A 27 12.05 -4.15 4.63
C PHE A 27 13.37 -3.58 4.11
N GLN A 28 14.39 -4.44 3.96
CA GLN A 28 15.69 -4.05 3.42
C GLN A 28 15.70 -4.24 1.91
N LEU A 29 15.92 -3.16 1.16
CA LEU A 29 16.23 -3.21 -0.26
C LEU A 29 17.74 -3.03 -0.41
N GLY A 30 18.46 -4.13 -0.59
CA GLY A 30 19.91 -4.16 -0.42
C GLY A 30 20.29 -3.87 1.03
N THR A 31 20.97 -2.75 1.28
CA THR A 31 21.35 -2.29 2.62
C THR A 31 20.49 -1.12 3.14
N ALA A 32 19.49 -0.69 2.36
CA ALA A 32 18.68 0.47 2.69
C ALA A 32 17.29 0.07 3.23
N PRO A 33 16.87 0.60 4.39
CA PRO A 33 15.51 0.39 4.86
C PRO A 33 14.53 1.20 4.00
N VAL A 34 13.53 0.51 3.49
CA VAL A 34 12.43 1.10 2.72
C VAL A 34 11.10 0.67 3.33
N TYR A 35 10.03 1.36 2.93
CA TYR A 35 8.66 0.97 3.23
C TYR A 35 8.00 0.46 1.96
N ILE A 36 7.06 -0.47 2.10
CA ILE A 36 6.19 -0.91 1.01
C ILE A 36 4.74 -0.91 1.47
N ALA A 37 3.84 -0.45 0.60
CA ALA A 37 2.40 -0.59 0.77
C ALA A 37 1.77 -1.31 -0.43
N PHE A 38 0.87 -2.25 -0.18
CA PHE A 38 0.12 -2.94 -1.25
C PHE A 38 -1.23 -3.45 -0.71
N LEU A 39 -2.17 -3.65 -1.62
CA LEU A 39 -3.50 -4.15 -1.30
C LEU A 39 -3.63 -5.62 -1.73
N ARG A 40 -4.21 -6.44 -0.86
CA ARG A 40 -4.58 -7.83 -1.16
C ARG A 40 -6.09 -8.01 -1.13
N PHE A 41 -6.62 -8.83 -2.03
CA PHE A 41 -8.00 -9.24 -2.08
C PHE A 41 -8.22 -10.52 -1.26
N MET A 42 -9.19 -10.54 -0.34
CA MET A 42 -9.51 -11.71 0.47
C MET A 42 -10.39 -12.72 -0.30
N GLY A 43 -9.83 -13.26 -1.37
CA GLY A 43 -10.45 -14.30 -2.20
C GLY A 43 -9.42 -14.89 -3.16
N ASP A 44 -9.84 -15.46 -4.27
CA ASP A 44 -8.93 -15.99 -5.30
C ASP A 44 -8.46 -14.92 -6.31
N ASP A 45 -7.50 -15.32 -7.16
CA ASP A 45 -6.87 -14.46 -8.16
C ASP A 45 -7.83 -14.04 -9.29
N SER A 46 -8.75 -14.94 -9.70
CA SER A 46 -9.74 -14.64 -10.73
C SER A 46 -10.71 -13.55 -10.30
N GLU A 47 -11.18 -13.58 -9.06
CA GLU A 47 -12.05 -12.54 -8.50
C GLU A 47 -11.28 -11.25 -8.23
N ALA A 48 -10.02 -11.33 -7.81
CA ALA A 48 -9.18 -10.17 -7.56
C ALA A 48 -9.02 -9.29 -8.81
N LYS A 49 -8.89 -9.91 -10.00
CA LYS A 49 -8.80 -9.25 -11.31
C LYS A 49 -10.02 -8.41 -11.70
N LYS A 50 -11.14 -8.55 -10.99
CA LYS A 50 -12.33 -7.69 -11.17
C LYS A 50 -12.17 -6.33 -10.52
N TYR A 51 -11.10 -6.12 -9.76
CA TYR A 51 -10.84 -4.90 -9.02
C TYR A 51 -9.50 -4.31 -9.41
N SER A 52 -9.43 -2.99 -9.34
CA SER A 52 -8.19 -2.23 -9.34
C SER A 52 -8.13 -1.36 -8.10
N TYR A 53 -6.91 -0.99 -7.73
CA TYR A 53 -6.66 -0.10 -6.61
C TYR A 53 -5.56 0.90 -6.94
N SER A 54 -5.56 2.01 -6.21
CA SER A 54 -4.43 2.93 -6.15
C SER A 54 -4.03 3.18 -4.71
N LEU A 55 -2.73 3.33 -4.46
CA LEU A 55 -2.18 3.84 -3.21
C LEU A 55 -1.42 5.13 -3.46
N GLU A 56 -1.53 6.09 -2.55
CA GLU A 56 -0.94 7.41 -2.67
C GLU A 56 -0.32 7.83 -1.33
N VAL A 57 0.90 8.37 -1.40
CA VAL A 57 1.48 9.21 -0.35
C VAL A 57 1.75 10.60 -0.91
N GLY A 58 1.49 11.64 -0.13
CA GLY A 58 1.60 13.01 -0.62
C GLY A 58 1.77 14.04 0.48
N GLY A 59 2.32 15.19 0.09
CA GLY A 59 2.66 16.32 0.95
C GLY A 59 3.43 17.40 0.19
N ASN A 60 3.35 18.65 0.63
CA ASN A 60 4.07 19.79 0.02
C ASN A 60 3.87 19.92 -1.50
N GLY A 61 2.64 19.73 -1.98
CA GLY A 61 2.28 19.81 -3.41
C GLY A 61 2.84 18.68 -4.28
N ARG A 62 3.43 17.63 -3.69
CA ARG A 62 3.96 16.46 -4.39
C ARG A 62 3.26 15.19 -3.91
N LYS A 63 3.23 14.17 -4.76
CA LYS A 63 2.70 12.86 -4.42
C LYS A 63 3.38 11.75 -5.20
N MET A 64 3.35 10.54 -4.65
CA MET A 64 3.70 9.30 -5.33
C MET A 64 2.46 8.40 -5.33
N VAL A 65 2.18 7.79 -6.48
CA VAL A 65 0.99 6.95 -6.67
C VAL A 65 1.44 5.59 -7.24
N TRP A 66 0.89 4.52 -6.70
CA TRP A 66 0.96 3.17 -7.23
C TRP A 66 -0.45 2.73 -7.62
N GLN A 67 -0.59 2.00 -8.72
CA GLN A 67 -1.86 1.50 -9.19
C GLN A 67 -1.70 0.10 -9.77
N GLY A 68 -2.66 -0.78 -9.52
CA GLY A 68 -2.65 -2.14 -10.04
C GLY A 68 -3.86 -2.97 -9.61
N VAL A 69 -3.76 -4.28 -9.82
CA VAL A 69 -4.74 -5.28 -9.38
C VAL A 69 -4.32 -5.79 -8.01
N PRO A 70 -5.22 -5.89 -7.01
CA PRO A 70 -4.86 -6.43 -5.71
C PRO A 70 -4.49 -7.91 -5.84
N ARG A 71 -3.43 -8.36 -5.17
CA ARG A 71 -3.07 -9.79 -5.18
C ARG A 71 -4.01 -10.60 -4.30
N SER A 72 -4.27 -11.85 -4.63
CA SER A 72 -5.05 -12.75 -3.77
C SER A 72 -4.39 -12.92 -2.40
N ILE A 73 -5.19 -13.06 -1.33
CA ILE A 73 -4.71 -13.40 0.01
C ILE A 73 -3.99 -14.76 0.06
N ARG A 74 -4.23 -15.63 -0.93
CA ARG A 74 -3.54 -16.92 -1.10
C ARG A 74 -2.06 -16.74 -1.42
N GLU A 75 -1.67 -15.58 -1.96
CA GLU A 75 -0.27 -15.21 -2.13
C GLU A 75 0.26 -14.57 -0.84
N SER A 76 1.42 -15.05 -0.39
CA SER A 76 2.03 -14.55 0.84
C SER A 76 2.45 -13.09 0.68
N HIS A 77 2.32 -12.32 1.76
CA HIS A 77 2.74 -10.91 1.75
C HIS A 77 4.26 -10.79 1.47
N SER A 78 5.06 -11.76 1.93
CA SER A 78 6.50 -11.82 1.64
C SER A 78 6.80 -11.95 0.15
N ASN A 79 6.09 -12.78 -0.61
CA ASN A 79 6.32 -12.93 -2.05
C ASN A 79 6.03 -11.62 -2.81
N ILE A 80 4.98 -10.90 -2.41
CA ILE A 80 4.60 -9.61 -3.01
C ILE A 80 5.66 -8.56 -2.70
N ARG A 81 6.12 -8.50 -1.44
CA ARG A 81 7.23 -7.63 -1.04
C ARG A 81 8.52 -7.93 -1.80
N ASP A 82 8.91 -9.20 -1.85
CA ASP A 82 10.20 -9.62 -2.43
C ASP A 82 10.22 -9.51 -3.96
N SER A 83 9.05 -9.47 -4.60
CA SER A 83 8.88 -9.15 -6.03
C SER A 83 8.66 -7.66 -6.31
N PHE A 84 8.66 -6.82 -5.28
CA PHE A 84 8.47 -5.36 -5.38
C PHE A 84 7.13 -4.94 -6.00
N ASP A 85 6.08 -5.76 -5.87
CA ASP A 85 4.74 -5.51 -6.41
C ASP A 85 3.90 -4.63 -5.45
N GLY A 86 4.31 -3.37 -5.30
CA GLY A 86 3.65 -2.41 -4.41
C GLY A 86 4.27 -1.00 -4.42
N LEU A 87 3.65 -0.08 -3.69
CA LEU A 87 4.16 1.28 -3.49
C LEU A 87 5.40 1.25 -2.59
N ILE A 88 6.59 1.31 -3.17
CA ILE A 88 7.85 1.40 -2.44
C ILE A 88 8.21 2.87 -2.14
N ILE A 89 8.57 3.14 -0.90
CA ILE A 89 8.86 4.48 -0.39
C ILE A 89 10.19 4.44 0.36
N GLN A 90 11.19 5.13 -0.15
CA GLN A 90 12.45 5.31 0.57
C GLN A 90 12.24 6.13 1.84
N ARG A 91 13.04 5.86 2.89
CA ARG A 91 12.88 6.52 4.19
C ARG A 91 12.91 8.05 4.12
N ASN A 92 13.79 8.63 3.31
CA ASN A 92 13.86 10.08 3.09
C ASN A 92 12.56 10.65 2.48
N MET A 93 11.94 9.94 1.53
CA MET A 93 10.66 10.31 0.94
C MET A 93 9.53 10.14 1.94
N ALA A 94 9.53 9.07 2.74
CA ALA A 94 8.56 8.84 3.79
C ALA A 94 8.57 9.97 4.84
N LEU A 95 9.76 10.43 5.25
CA LEU A 95 9.92 11.58 6.15
C LEU A 95 9.53 12.90 5.48
N PHE A 96 9.80 13.07 4.19
CA PHE A 96 9.35 14.24 3.43
C PHE A 96 7.81 14.35 3.41
N PHE A 97 7.11 13.23 3.17
CA PHE A 97 5.66 13.17 3.12
C PHE A 97 4.98 13.16 4.50
N SER A 98 5.71 12.82 5.57
CA SER A 98 5.19 12.86 6.95
C SER A 98 4.90 14.29 7.44
N GLY A 99 5.53 15.30 6.82
CA GLY A 99 5.50 16.67 7.33
C GLY A 99 6.28 16.82 8.64
N GLY A 100 6.48 18.07 9.09
CA GLY A 100 7.17 18.36 10.36
C GLY A 100 8.70 18.35 10.27
N ASP A 101 9.37 18.01 11.38
CA ASP A 101 10.83 18.14 11.57
C ASP A 101 11.67 16.99 11.01
N ARG A 102 11.03 16.05 10.29
CA ARG A 102 11.63 14.86 9.68
C ARG A 102 12.27 13.88 10.68
N LYS A 103 11.89 13.90 11.96
CA LYS A 103 12.36 12.93 12.96
C LYS A 103 11.38 11.79 13.19
N GLU A 104 10.09 12.09 13.21
CA GLU A 104 9.02 11.11 13.38
C GLU A 104 8.39 10.72 12.05
N LEU A 105 8.14 9.42 11.86
CA LEU A 105 7.38 8.92 10.72
C LEU A 105 5.88 9.07 11.01
N LYS A 106 5.24 10.01 10.32
CA LYS A 106 3.78 10.25 10.33
C LYS A 106 3.21 10.11 8.91
N LEU A 107 3.68 9.09 8.21
CA LEU A 107 3.35 8.88 6.81
C LEU A 107 1.89 8.44 6.70
N ARG A 108 1.11 9.19 5.92
CA ARG A 108 -0.26 8.82 5.58
C ARG A 108 -0.30 8.16 4.21
N VAL A 109 -0.62 6.87 4.18
CA VAL A 109 -0.92 6.15 2.93
C VAL A 109 -2.43 6.19 2.71
N THR A 110 -2.86 6.79 1.61
CA THR A 110 -4.26 6.79 1.18
C THR A 110 -4.46 5.86 -0.01
N GLY A 111 -5.68 5.43 -0.28
CA GLY A 111 -5.93 4.61 -1.44
C GLY A 111 -7.39 4.52 -1.85
N ARG A 112 -7.62 4.00 -3.05
CA ARG A 112 -8.93 3.82 -3.67
C ARG A 112 -9.04 2.43 -4.25
N ILE A 113 -10.26 1.90 -4.28
CA ILE A 113 -10.62 0.62 -4.89
C ILE A 113 -11.81 0.87 -5.81
N TRP A 114 -11.75 0.33 -7.03
CA TRP A 114 -12.87 0.31 -7.97
C TRP A 114 -12.95 -1.03 -8.67
N LYS A 115 -14.14 -1.31 -9.22
CA LYS A 115 -14.40 -2.52 -9.99
C LYS A 115 -14.17 -2.21 -11.47
N GLU A 116 -13.44 -3.07 -12.15
CA GLU A 116 -13.30 -3.01 -13.61
C GLU A 116 -14.62 -3.46 -14.26
N GLN A 117 -15.03 -2.78 -15.34
CA GLN A 117 -16.28 -3.06 -16.06
C GLN A 117 -16.19 -4.33 -16.90
#